data_AF-G0MXI9-F1
#
_entry.id   AF-G0MXI9-F1
#
_cell.length_a   1.000
_cell.length_b   1.000
_cell.length_c   1.000
_cell.angle_alpha   90.00
_cell.angle_beta   90.00
_cell.angle_gamma   90.00
#
_symmetry.space_group_name_H-M   'P 1'
#
loop_
_entity.id
_entity.type
_entity.pdbx_description
1 polymer ?
#
loop_
_entity_poly.entity_id
_entity_poly.type
_entity_poly.pdbx_seq_one_letter_code
_entity_poly.pdbx_strand_id
1 'polypeptide(L)'
;MSLTSSRTIAQISYTFAVTLSGITIMGTIKCLQLRCQQHVHFATAVIAFMACIWQFVVPLGVGYLCPNNTPEEWSFLFIIVSGIVIVVNIPFPFLTTAQAAEYAKRS
;
A
#
# COMPACT_ATOMS: atom_id res chain seq x y z
N MET A 1 23.61 -2.48 6.71
CA MET A 1 23.47 -2.81 8.15
C MET A 1 22.13 -3.49 8.36
N SER A 2 22.09 -4.82 8.52
CA SER A 2 20.84 -5.49 8.92
C SER A 2 20.57 -5.18 10.39
N LEU A 3 19.40 -4.62 10.70
CA LEU A 3 19.00 -4.29 12.08
C LEU A 3 18.87 -5.54 12.97
N THR A 4 18.87 -6.75 12.38
CA THR A 4 18.91 -8.01 13.12
C THR A 4 19.75 -9.05 12.38
N SER A 5 20.52 -9.86 13.13
CA SER A 5 21.31 -10.98 12.59
C SER A 5 20.51 -12.30 12.57
N SER A 6 19.38 -12.34 13.30
CA SER A 6 18.54 -13.54 13.42
C SER A 6 17.55 -13.65 12.26
N ARG A 7 17.68 -14.72 11.47
CA ARG A 7 16.79 -15.06 10.35
C ARG A 7 15.32 -15.15 10.78
N THR A 8 15.05 -15.66 11.98
CA THR A 8 13.70 -15.82 12.51
C THR A 8 13.00 -14.47 12.72
N ILE A 9 13.73 -13.48 13.24
CA ILE A 9 13.17 -12.14 13.49
C ILE A 9 12.88 -11.42 12.16
N ALA A 10 13.78 -11.56 11.18
CA ALA A 10 13.57 -11.02 9.84
C ALA A 10 12.34 -11.66 9.16
N GLN A 11 12.17 -12.98 9.28
CA GLN A 11 11.03 -13.68 8.69
C GLN A 11 9.70 -13.29 9.34
N ILE A 12 9.65 -13.20 10.68
CA ILE A 12 8.44 -12.79 11.40
C ILE A 12 8.08 -11.35 11.04
N SER A 13 9.03 -10.42 11.07
CA SER A 13 8.78 -9.01 10.75
C SER A 13 8.32 -8.82 9.30
N TYR A 14 8.93 -9.52 8.34
CA TYR A 14 8.51 -9.48 6.94
C TYR A 14 7.09 -10.03 6.76
N THR A 15 6.79 -11.19 7.37
CA THR A 15 5.46 -11.81 7.28
C THR A 15 4.38 -10.91 7.89
N PHE A 16 4.69 -10.32 9.04
CA PHE A 16 3.81 -9.38 9.71
C PHE A 16 3.57 -8.13 8.86
N ALA A 17 4.62 -7.54 8.28
CA ALA A 17 4.52 -6.38 7.41
C ALA A 17 3.64 -6.65 6.17
N VAL A 18 3.83 -7.80 5.51
CA VAL A 18 3.02 -8.20 4.35
C VAL A 18 1.57 -8.41 4.74
N THR A 19 1.32 -9.08 5.87
CA THR A 19 -0.05 -9.34 6.36
C THR A 19 -0.78 -8.04 6.71
N LEU A 20 -0.14 -7.14 7.46
CA LEU A 20 -0.69 -5.83 7.79
C LEU A 20 -0.97 -5.00 6.54
N SER A 21 -0.06 -5.00 5.57
CA SER A 21 -0.26 -4.30 4.30
C SER A 21 -1.49 -4.81 3.56
N GLY A 22 -1.71 -6.12 3.53
CA GLY A 22 -2.91 -6.74 2.93
C GLY A 22 -4.20 -6.33 3.63
N ILE A 23 -4.21 -6.28 4.96
CA ILE A 23 -5.38 -5.85 5.76
C ILE A 23 -5.73 -4.39 5.46
N THR A 24 -4.73 -3.49 5.39
CA THR A 24 -4.94 -2.07 5.08
C THR A 24 -5.56 -1.86 3.70
N ILE A 25 -5.11 -2.61 2.69
CA ILE A 25 -5.68 -2.56 1.34
C ILE A 25 -7.15 -3.01 1.37
N MET A 26 -7.44 -4.16 1.99
CA MET A 26 -8.82 -4.67 2.07
C MET A 26 -9.74 -3.74 2.85
N GLY A 27 -9.25 -3.16 3.95
CA GLY A 27 -9.98 -2.13 4.71
C GLY A 27 -10.36 -0.95 3.83
N THR A 28 -9.42 -0.46 3.03
CA THR A 28 -9.63 0.64 2.07
C THR A 28 -10.71 0.31 1.03
N ILE A 29 -10.64 -0.88 0.43
CA ILE A 29 -11.64 -1.30 -0.57
C ILE A 29 -13.04 -1.40 0.05
N LYS A 30 -13.17 -1.90 1.28
CA LYS A 30 -14.47 -1.96 1.98
C LYS A 30 -15.00 -0.57 2.32
N CYS A 31 -14.15 0.34 2.77
CA CYS A 31 -14.54 1.75 2.98
C CYS A 31 -15.03 2.39 1.67
N LEU A 32 -14.35 2.12 0.55
CA LEU A 32 -14.79 2.59 -0.77
C LEU A 32 -16.14 1.99 -1.18
N GLN A 33 -16.35 0.69 -0.98
CA GLN A 33 -17.63 0.02 -1.22
C GLN A 33 -18.76 0.66 -0.42
N LEU A 34 -18.53 0.95 0.87
CA LEU A 34 -19.51 1.63 1.72
C LEU A 34 -19.81 3.06 1.24
N ARG A 35 -18.82 3.77 0.69
CA ARG A 35 -19.00 5.15 0.21
C ARG A 35 -19.71 5.26 -1.13
N CYS A 36 -19.29 4.45 -2.11
CA CYS A 36 -19.75 4.54 -3.49
C CYS A 36 -20.96 3.65 -3.80
N GLN A 37 -21.26 2.66 -2.95
CA GLN A 37 -22.40 1.74 -3.09
C GLN A 37 -22.53 1.20 -4.54
N GLN A 38 -23.54 1.66 -5.29
CA GLN A 38 -23.84 1.22 -6.65
C GLN A 38 -22.79 1.61 -7.70
N HIS A 39 -22.01 2.68 -7.45
CA HIS A 39 -20.96 3.15 -8.36
C HIS A 39 -19.57 2.59 -8.05
N VAL A 40 -19.48 1.61 -7.14
CA VAL A 40 -18.19 1.08 -6.70
C VAL A 40 -17.36 0.46 -7.82
N HIS A 41 -18.00 -0.16 -8.81
CA HIS A 41 -17.31 -0.83 -9.92
C HIS A 41 -16.34 0.09 -10.66
N PHE A 42 -16.74 1.35 -10.89
CA PHE A 42 -15.89 2.35 -11.52
C PHE A 42 -14.68 2.69 -10.64
N ALA A 43 -14.91 2.99 -9.36
CA ALA A 43 -13.83 3.35 -8.44
C ALA A 43 -12.86 2.18 -8.21
N THR A 44 -13.34 0.94 -8.12
CA THR A 44 -12.49 -0.25 -8.02
C THR A 44 -11.68 -0.50 -9.29
N ALA A 45 -12.26 -0.22 -10.47
CA ALA A 45 -11.53 -0.35 -11.74
C ALA A 45 -10.38 0.67 -11.84
N VAL A 46 -10.61 1.92 -11.39
CA VAL A 46 -9.56 2.94 -11.33
C VAL A 46 -8.43 2.52 -10.36
N ILE A 47 -8.77 1.97 -9.19
CA ILE A 47 -7.75 1.46 -8.25
C ILE A 47 -6.94 0.32 -8.88
N ALA A 48 -7.61 -0.65 -9.53
CA ALA A 48 -6.92 -1.76 -10.19
C ALA A 48 -5.98 -1.26 -11.31
N PHE A 49 -6.43 -0.29 -12.09
CA PHE A 49 -5.60 0.32 -13.13
C PHE A 49 -4.36 1.03 -12.56
N MET A 50 -4.52 1.80 -11.47
CA MET A 50 -3.39 2.42 -10.78
C MET A 50 -2.42 1.37 -10.22
N ALA A 51 -2.94 0.27 -9.67
CA ALA A 51 -2.11 -0.82 -9.19
C ALA A 51 -1.28 -1.45 -10.33
N CYS A 52 -1.86 -1.62 -11.52
CA CYS A 52 -1.12 -2.10 -12.69
C CYS A 52 0.01 -1.15 -13.07
N ILE A 53 -0.24 0.17 -13.09
CA ILE A 53 0.83 1.17 -13.35
C ILE A 53 1.96 1.00 -12.32
N TRP A 54 1.61 0.84 -11.05
CA TRP A 54 2.60 0.67 -9.98
C TRP A 54 3.44 -0.60 -10.13
N GLN A 55 2.86 -1.69 -10.62
CA GLN A 55 3.60 -2.91 -10.93
C GLN A 55 4.66 -2.70 -12.02
N PHE A 56 4.50 -1.72 -12.91
CA PHE A 56 5.53 -1.36 -13.89
C PHE A 56 6.55 -0.35 -13.33
N VAL A 57 6.10 0.62 -12.54
CA VAL A 57 6.96 1.66 -11.97
C VAL A 57 7.94 1.10 -10.95
N VAL A 58 7.50 0.18 -10.09
CA VAL A 58 8.33 -0.38 -9.02
C VAL A 58 9.59 -1.09 -9.55
N PRO A 59 9.52 -2.03 -10.53
CA PRO A 59 10.70 -2.66 -11.11
C PRO A 59 11.66 -1.68 -11.77
N LEU A 60 11.14 -0.66 -12.46
CA LEU A 60 11.97 0.39 -13.08
C LEU A 60 12.70 1.22 -12.02
N GLY A 61 12.01 1.57 -10.92
CA GLY A 61 12.60 2.29 -9.80
C GLY A 61 13.67 1.47 -9.07
N VAL A 62 13.42 0.17 -8.84
CA VAL A 62 14.40 -0.75 -8.25
C VAL A 62 15.63 -0.89 -9.16
N GLY A 63 15.43 -1.00 -10.48
CA GLY A 63 16.53 -1.08 -11.44
C GLY A 63 17.43 0.15 -11.46
N TYR A 64 16.89 1.33 -11.11
CA TYR A 64 17.65 2.56 -11.00
C TYR A 64 18.31 2.73 -9.62
N LEU A 65 17.62 2.39 -8.53
CA LEU A 65 18.08 2.61 -7.15
C LEU A 65 19.01 1.52 -6.61
N CYS A 66 18.95 0.30 -7.16
CA CYS A 66 19.77 -0.84 -6.74
C CYS A 66 20.58 -1.42 -7.92
N PRO A 67 21.43 -0.63 -8.60
CA PRO A 67 22.18 -1.13 -9.77
C PRO A 67 23.19 -2.22 -9.41
N ASN A 68 23.77 -2.17 -8.20
CA ASN A 68 24.79 -3.12 -7.76
C ASN A 68 24.22 -4.29 -6.94
N ASN A 69 22.89 -4.33 -6.74
CA ASN A 69 22.18 -5.34 -5.94
C ASN A 69 22.79 -5.55 -4.54
N THR A 70 23.36 -4.50 -3.95
CA THR A 70 24.01 -4.61 -2.63
C THR A 70 22.98 -4.59 -1.51
N PRO A 71 23.21 -5.31 -0.39
CA PRO A 71 22.31 -5.29 0.77
C PRO A 71 22.06 -3.88 1.33
N GLU A 72 23.03 -2.98 1.19
CA GLU A 72 22.94 -1.58 1.59
C GLU A 72 21.92 -0.80 0.75
N GLU A 73 21.98 -0.91 -0.58
CA GLU A 73 21.03 -0.28 -1.51
C GLU A 73 19.60 -0.75 -1.26
N TRP A 74 19.42 -2.06 -1.07
CA TRP A 74 18.10 -2.64 -0.75
C TRP A 74 17.56 -2.16 0.61
N SER A 75 18.42 -2.05 1.62
CA SER A 75 18.02 -1.53 2.93
C SER A 75 17.54 -0.08 2.84
N PHE A 76 18.25 0.76 2.06
CA PHE A 76 17.86 2.14 1.83
C PHE A 76 16.52 2.24 1.07
N LEU A 77 16.33 1.40 0.05
CA LEU A 77 15.07 1.31 -0.69
C LEU A 77 13.90 0.96 0.24
N PHE A 78 14.04 -0.06 1.10
CA PHE A 78 12.98 -0.45 2.03
C PHE A 78 12.65 0.65 3.05
N ILE A 79 13.64 1.43 3.50
CA ILE A 79 13.42 2.59 4.37
C ILE A 79 12.61 3.67 3.65
N ILE A 80 12.96 4.00 2.39
CA ILE A 80 12.21 4.97 1.58
C ILE A 80 10.77 4.50 1.41
N VAL A 81 10.56 3.25 1.01
CA VAL A 81 9.22 2.68 0.81
C VAL A 81 8.41 2.72 2.10
N SER A 82 9.01 2.34 3.24
CA SER A 82 8.37 2.43 4.55
C SER A 82 7.93 3.85 4.89
N GLY A 83 8.79 4.85 4.65
CA GLY A 83 8.47 6.27 4.84
C GLY A 83 7.29 6.73 3.98
N ILE A 84 7.29 6.37 2.69
CA ILE A 84 6.19 6.69 1.76
C ILE A 84 4.88 6.06 2.25
N VAL A 85 4.91 4.79 2.64
CA VAL A 85 3.72 4.08 3.15
C VAL A 85 3.16 4.81 4.37
N ILE A 86 4.00 5.21 5.33
CA ILE A 86 3.54 5.95 6.51
C ILE A 86 2.90 7.28 6.10
N VAL A 87 3.56 8.09 5.26
CA VAL A 87 3.05 9.40 4.83
C VAL A 87 1.73 9.27 4.07
N VAL A 88 1.59 8.28 3.20
CA VAL A 88 0.36 8.07 2.41
C VAL A 88 -0.79 7.52 3.27
N ASN A 89 -0.48 6.75 4.31
CA ASN A 89 -1.51 6.19 5.20
C ASN A 89 -1.94 7.16 6.31
N ILE A 90 -1.13 8.15 6.70
CA ILE A 90 -1.49 9.14 7.75
C ILE A 90 -2.81 9.88 7.42
N PRO A 91 -3.05 10.37 6.19
CA PRO A 91 -4.31 11.05 5.86
C PRO A 91 -5.54 10.13 5.89
N PHE A 92 -5.36 8.81 5.72
CA PHE A 92 -6.46 7.86 5.60
C PHE A 92 -7.45 7.90 6.78
N PRO A 93 -7.03 7.78 8.06
CA PRO A 93 -7.95 7.87 9.19
C PRO A 93 -8.65 9.23 9.33
N PHE A 94 -8.09 10.32 8.80
CA PHE A 94 -8.67 11.66 8.92
C PHE A 94 -9.62 12.01 7.76
N LEU A 95 -9.35 11.48 6.58
CA LEU A 95 -10.11 11.78 5.36
C LEU A 95 -11.20 10.76 5.04
N THR A 96 -11.09 9.54 5.58
CA THR A 96 -12.11 8.52 5.35
C THR A 96 -13.27 8.66 6.32
N THR A 97 -14.48 8.42 5.81
CA THR A 97 -15.68 8.33 6.63
C THR A 97 -16.49 7.12 6.19
N ALA A 98 -17.15 6.49 7.14
CA ALA A 98 -17.92 5.28 6.93
C ALA A 98 -19.35 5.54 6.40
N GLN A 99 -19.76 6.79 6.26
CA GLN A 99 -21.11 7.14 5.79
C GLN A 99 -21.19 7.08 4.26
N ALA A 100 -22.26 6.51 3.70
CA ALA A 100 -22.52 6.58 2.26
C ALA A 100 -22.51 8.04 1.76
N ALA A 101 -21.87 8.31 0.63
CA ALA A 101 -21.83 9.65 0.07
C ALA A 101 -23.24 10.09 -0.38
N GLU A 102 -23.55 11.39 -0.31
CA GLU A 102 -24.91 11.88 -0.62
C GLU A 102 -25.34 11.57 -2.05
N TYR A 103 -24.40 11.56 -3.00
CA TYR A 103 -24.67 11.15 -4.39
C TYR A 103 -25.02 9.67 -4.56
N ALA A 104 -24.80 8.84 -3.53
CA ALA A 104 -25.11 7.42 -3.51
C ALA A 104 -26.35 7.08 -2.66
N LYS A 105 -26.99 8.07 -2.00
CA LYS A 105 -28.27 7.87 -1.32
C LYS A 105 -29.37 7.78 -2.35
N ARG A 106 -29.93 6.57 -2.49
CA ARG A 106 -31.16 6.30 -3.25
C ARG A 106 -32.30 7.16 -2.66
N SER A 107 -32.80 8.09 -3.47
CA SER A 107 -34.13 8.71 -3.29
C SER A 107 -35.23 7.66 -3.32
#